data_AF-A0A483A8M9-F1
#
_entry.id   AF-A0A483A8M9-F1
#
_cell.length_a   1.000
_cell.length_b   1.000
_cell.length_c   1.000
_cell.angle_alpha   90.00
_cell.angle_beta   90.00
_cell.angle_gamma   90.00
#
_symmetry.space_group_name_H-M   'P 1'
#
loop_
_entity.id
_entity.type
_entity.pdbx_description
1 polymer ?
#
loop_
_entity_poly.entity_id
_entity_poly.type
_entity_poly.pdbx_seq_one_letter_code
_entity_poly.pdbx_strand_id
1 'polypeptide(L)'
;MINTHWHFDHTGGNENMGKADVIIVAHDQVRERMSHDNFIKAFNKKVPTSPKVALPVITFNDEVTFHLNNQEIQVIHQDNSHTDGDSIVFFKTANVVHMGELHAVPIIFFLR
;
A
#
# COMPACT_ATOMS: atom_id res chain seq x y z
N MET A 1 8.24 2.13 -4.76
CA MET A 1 7.54 2.25 -3.47
C MET A 1 6.26 1.45 -3.54
N ILE A 2 5.86 0.78 -2.47
CA ILE A 2 4.60 0.02 -2.38
C ILE A 2 3.74 0.67 -1.30
N ASN A 3 2.51 1.08 -1.62
CA ASN A 3 1.52 1.48 -0.61
C ASN A 3 0.74 0.24 -0.18
N THR A 4 0.63 0.03 1.13
CA THR A 4 -0.14 -1.08 1.70
C THR A 4 -1.64 -0.81 1.68
N HIS A 5 -2.06 0.46 1.84
CA HIS A 5 -3.44 0.90 1.72
C HIS A 5 -3.51 2.43 1.50
N TRP A 6 -4.71 3.02 1.45
CA TRP A 6 -4.92 4.39 0.95
C TRP A 6 -4.87 5.50 1.99
N HIS A 7 -4.81 5.21 3.30
CA HIS A 7 -4.89 6.26 4.32
C HIS A 7 -3.74 7.28 4.20
N PHE A 8 -4.05 8.51 4.64
CA PHE A 8 -3.21 9.68 4.40
C PHE A 8 -1.84 9.62 5.08
N ASP A 9 -1.70 8.85 6.14
CA ASP A 9 -0.44 8.63 6.86
C ASP A 9 0.45 7.59 6.17
N HIS A 10 -0.11 6.80 5.24
CA HIS A 10 0.63 5.86 4.38
C HIS A 10 0.89 6.44 2.98
N THR A 11 -0.03 7.26 2.47
CA THR A 11 0.04 7.82 1.10
C THR A 11 0.42 9.31 1.05
N GLY A 12 0.48 9.99 2.19
CA GLY A 12 0.71 11.45 2.25
C GLY A 12 2.08 11.90 1.70
N GLY A 13 3.04 10.98 1.60
CA GLY A 13 4.35 11.24 0.99
C GLY A 13 4.39 11.06 -0.54
N ASN A 14 3.33 10.53 -1.16
CA ASN A 14 3.37 10.07 -2.55
C ASN A 14 3.64 11.18 -3.55
N GLU A 15 3.15 12.40 -3.32
CA GLU A 15 3.39 13.52 -4.23
C GLU A 15 4.89 13.81 -4.37
N ASN A 16 5.63 13.74 -3.25
CA ASN A 16 7.08 13.94 -3.26
C ASN A 16 7.79 12.78 -3.97
N MET A 17 7.34 11.55 -3.74
CA MET A 17 7.91 10.35 -4.39
C MET A 17 7.68 10.36 -5.89
N GLY A 18 6.48 10.70 -6.34
CA GLY A 18 6.17 10.81 -7.76
C GLY A 18 6.91 11.96 -8.45
N LYS A 19 7.12 13.09 -7.77
CA LYS A 19 7.99 14.19 -8.28
C LYS A 19 9.46 13.80 -8.38
N ALA A 20 9.88 12.75 -7.66
CA ALA A 20 11.21 12.17 -7.73
C ALA A 20 11.28 10.97 -8.68
N ASP A 21 10.30 10.81 -9.58
CA ASP A 21 10.19 9.72 -10.56
C ASP A 21 10.19 8.31 -9.95
N VAL A 22 9.79 8.17 -8.67
CA VAL A 22 9.65 6.88 -8.02
C VAL A 22 8.40 6.18 -8.55
N ILE A 23 8.55 4.94 -9.01
CA ILE A 23 7.41 4.09 -9.36
C ILE A 23 6.64 3.73 -8.08
N ILE A 24 5.37 4.13 -8.05
CA ILE A 24 4.43 3.86 -6.97
C ILE A 24 3.55 2.67 -7.37
N VAL A 25 3.55 1.64 -6.54
CA VAL A 25 2.76 0.41 -6.72
C VAL A 25 1.73 0.33 -5.60
N ALA A 26 0.49 -0.08 -5.90
CA ALA A 26 -0.52 -0.37 -4.89
C ALA A 26 -1.64 -1.27 -5.44
N HIS A 27 -2.51 -1.78 -4.58
CA HIS A 27 -3.74 -2.45 -5.01
C HIS A 27 -4.65 -1.50 -5.83
N ASP A 28 -5.47 -2.05 -6.73
CA ASP A 28 -6.39 -1.28 -7.59
C ASP A 28 -7.28 -0.32 -6.79
N GLN A 29 -7.83 -0.78 -5.66
CA GLN A 29 -8.67 0.06 -4.81
C GLN A 29 -7.91 1.21 -4.14
N VAL A 30 -6.60 1.07 -3.88
CA VAL A 30 -5.80 2.18 -3.35
C VAL A 30 -5.73 3.30 -4.37
N ARG A 31 -5.50 2.97 -5.65
CA ARG A 31 -5.50 3.97 -6.72
C ARG A 31 -6.86 4.63 -6.86
N GLU A 32 -7.93 3.84 -6.87
CA GLU A 32 -9.31 4.31 -7.01
C GLU A 32 -9.72 5.25 -5.87
N ARG A 33 -9.40 4.88 -4.63
CA ARG A 33 -9.59 5.74 -3.46
C ARG A 33 -8.79 7.03 -3.60
N MET A 34 -7.51 6.95 -3.95
CA MET A 34 -6.69 8.16 -4.09
C MET A 34 -7.12 9.10 -5.23
N SER A 35 -7.83 8.61 -6.25
CA SER A 35 -8.29 9.43 -7.38
C SER A 35 -9.60 10.19 -7.14
N HIS A 36 -10.21 10.05 -5.96
CA HIS A 36 -11.48 10.68 -5.62
C HIS A 36 -11.44 11.33 -4.23
N ASP A 37 -12.38 12.25 -3.99
CA ASP A 37 -12.62 12.77 -2.65
C ASP A 37 -13.19 11.64 -1.77
N ASN A 38 -12.60 11.46 -0.60
CA ASN A 38 -12.99 10.44 0.37
C ASN A 38 -13.25 11.04 1.75
N PHE A 39 -13.78 10.19 2.62
CA PHE A 39 -14.04 10.53 4.00
C PHE A 39 -13.74 9.34 4.92
N ILE A 40 -12.82 9.54 5.87
CA ILE A 40 -12.50 8.54 6.89
C ILE A 40 -13.35 8.83 8.11
N LYS A 41 -14.40 8.01 8.30
CA LYS A 41 -15.37 8.17 9.38
C LYS A 41 -14.74 8.10 10.76
N ALA A 42 -13.80 7.17 10.97
CA ALA A 42 -13.11 6.98 12.25
C ALA A 42 -12.41 8.26 12.76
N PHE A 43 -11.97 9.12 11.85
CA PHE A 43 -11.28 10.38 12.16
C PHE A 43 -12.13 11.63 11.86
N ASN A 44 -13.39 11.45 11.45
CA ASN A 44 -14.25 12.54 10.96
C ASN A 44 -13.53 13.44 9.93
N LYS A 45 -12.73 12.84 9.04
CA LYS A 45 -11.76 13.54 8.21
C LYS A 45 -12.08 13.39 6.73
N LYS A 46 -12.20 14.52 6.03
CA LYS A 46 -12.20 14.55 4.57
C LYS A 46 -10.78 14.36 4.05
N VAL A 47 -10.64 13.53 3.03
CA VAL A 47 -9.39 13.28 2.32
C VAL A 47 -9.63 13.66 0.86
N PRO A 48 -9.11 14.81 0.37
CA PRO A 48 -9.34 15.22 -1.01
C PRO A 48 -8.63 14.28 -1.99
N THR A 49 -9.08 14.28 -3.24
CA THR A 49 -8.39 13.62 -4.35
C THR A 49 -6.89 13.97 -4.34
N SER A 50 -6.05 12.95 -4.51
CA SER A 50 -4.61 13.12 -4.60
C SER A 50 -4.19 13.71 -5.96
N PRO A 51 -3.11 14.52 -6.02
CA PRO A 51 -2.55 14.95 -7.29
C PRO A 51 -2.19 13.76 -8.19
N LYS A 52 -2.33 13.90 -9.51
CA LYS A 52 -2.07 12.81 -10.47
C LYS A 52 -0.69 12.15 -10.29
N VAL A 53 0.32 12.95 -9.94
CA VAL A 53 1.71 12.49 -9.71
C VAL A 53 1.85 11.62 -8.45
N ALA A 54 0.91 11.73 -7.50
CA ALA A 54 0.89 10.94 -6.27
C ALA A 54 0.16 9.58 -6.42
N LEU A 55 -0.47 9.33 -7.57
CA LEU A 55 -1.26 8.11 -7.77
C LEU A 55 -0.37 6.92 -8.10
N PRO A 56 -0.66 5.71 -7.56
CA PRO A 56 0.01 4.47 -7.95
C PRO A 56 -0.10 4.22 -9.46
N VAL A 57 1.02 4.04 -10.16
CA VAL A 57 1.05 3.87 -11.63
C VAL A 57 1.14 2.41 -12.07
N ILE A 58 1.56 1.53 -11.17
CA ILE A 58 1.42 0.09 -11.32
C ILE A 58 0.40 -0.36 -10.29
N THR A 59 -0.61 -1.10 -10.71
CA THR A 59 -1.61 -1.66 -9.81
C THR A 59 -1.77 -3.16 -10.01
N PHE A 60 -2.36 -3.80 -9.00
CA PHE A 60 -2.67 -5.23 -8.98
C PHE A 60 -4.00 -5.46 -8.27
N ASN A 61 -4.63 -6.59 -8.55
CA ASN A 61 -5.93 -6.98 -7.99
C ASN A 61 -5.80 -8.07 -6.91
N ASP A 62 -5.00 -9.11 -7.13
CA ASP A 62 -4.89 -10.23 -6.17
C ASP A 62 -3.47 -10.29 -5.57
N GLU A 63 -2.47 -10.48 -6.42
CA GLU A 63 -1.07 -10.56 -6.03
C GLU A 63 -0.18 -9.92 -7.10
N VAL A 64 0.94 -9.36 -6.68
CA VAL A 64 2.09 -9.07 -7.55
C VAL A 64 3.37 -9.59 -6.90
N THR A 65 4.23 -10.21 -7.71
CA THR A 65 5.55 -10.68 -7.26
C THR A 65 6.65 -9.83 -7.89
N PHE A 66 7.61 -9.40 -7.06
CA PHE A 66 8.81 -8.70 -7.48
C PHE A 66 10.04 -9.59 -7.26
N HIS A 67 10.90 -9.63 -8.26
CA HIS A 67 12.27 -10.14 -8.13
C HIS A 67 13.22 -8.96 -8.12
N LEU A 68 13.58 -8.48 -6.92
CA LEU A 68 14.34 -7.25 -6.75
C LEU A 68 15.36 -7.41 -5.62
N ASN A 69 16.59 -6.92 -5.82
CA ASN A 69 17.64 -6.91 -4.80
C ASN A 69 17.87 -8.28 -4.13
N ASN A 70 17.93 -9.35 -4.94
CA ASN A 70 18.09 -10.72 -4.47
C ASN A 70 16.97 -11.19 -3.49
N GLN A 71 15.79 -10.58 -3.58
CA GLN A 71 14.58 -11.00 -2.87
C GLN A 71 13.50 -11.39 -3.88
N GLU A 72 12.74 -12.42 -3.53
CA GLU A 72 11.37 -12.60 -4.03
C GLU A 72 10.43 -11.92 -3.03
N ILE A 73 9.68 -10.91 -3.50
CA ILE A 73 8.78 -10.11 -2.68
C ILE A 73 7.38 -10.31 -3.23
N GLN A 74 6.50 -10.94 -2.45
CA GLN A 74 5.09 -11.06 -2.79
C GLN A 74 4.31 -9.94 -2.11
N VAL A 75 3.46 -9.26 -2.87
CA VAL A 75 2.48 -8.31 -2.34
C VAL A 75 1.10 -8.89 -2.61
N ILE A 76 0.37 -9.19 -1.54
CA ILE A 76 -0.87 -9.96 -1.59
C ILE A 76 -1.98 -9.08 -1.04
N HIS A 77 -3.08 -8.93 -1.79
CA HIS A 77 -4.27 -8.25 -1.31
C HIS A 77 -4.92 -9.03 -0.17
N GLN A 78 -5.33 -8.32 0.89
CA GLN A 78 -6.07 -8.89 2.00
C GLN A 78 -7.48 -8.29 2.04
N ASP A 79 -8.46 -9.09 1.63
CA ASP A 79 -9.87 -8.71 1.62
C ASP A 79 -10.41 -8.39 3.03
N ASN A 80 -11.43 -7.50 3.05
CA ASN A 80 -12.26 -7.15 4.21
C ASN A 80 -11.47 -6.87 5.50
N SER A 81 -10.47 -5.99 5.38
CA SER A 81 -9.61 -5.63 6.50
C SER A 81 -9.69 -4.15 6.87
N HIS A 82 -8.56 -3.50 7.13
CA HIS A 82 -8.50 -2.11 7.59
C HIS A 82 -9.17 -1.14 6.60
N THR A 83 -8.97 -1.38 5.30
CA THR A 83 -9.59 -0.74 4.15
C THR A 83 -9.91 -1.80 3.08
N ASP A 84 -10.44 -1.38 1.94
CA ASP A 84 -10.73 -2.21 0.76
C ASP A 84 -9.52 -2.37 -0.19
N GLY A 85 -8.36 -1.82 0.17
CA GLY A 85 -7.14 -1.87 -0.63
C GLY A 85 -5.94 -2.47 0.07
N ASP A 86 -6.13 -3.10 1.22
CA ASP A 86 -5.03 -3.57 2.07
C ASP A 86 -4.16 -4.62 1.42
N SER A 87 -2.86 -4.57 1.69
CA SER A 87 -1.90 -5.51 1.19
C SER A 87 -0.88 -5.93 2.24
N ILE A 88 -0.54 -7.21 2.23
CA ILE A 88 0.59 -7.78 2.97
C ILE A 88 1.79 -7.87 2.02
N VAL A 89 2.98 -7.53 2.51
CA VAL A 89 4.24 -7.70 1.79
C VAL A 89 5.05 -8.81 2.45
N PHE A 90 5.33 -9.88 1.71
CA PHE A 90 6.15 -11.00 2.16
C PHE A 90 7.49 -11.02 1.43
N PHE A 91 8.56 -10.76 2.18
CA PHE A 91 9.94 -10.91 1.71
C PHE A 91 10.35 -12.37 1.93
N LYS A 92 10.16 -13.22 0.91
CA LYS A 92 10.34 -14.67 1.04
C LYS A 92 11.75 -15.06 1.45
N THR A 93 12.76 -14.48 0.82
CA THR A 93 14.15 -14.81 1.10
C THR A 93 14.60 -14.32 2.48
N ALA A 94 14.19 -13.11 2.88
CA ALA A 94 14.46 -12.60 4.23
C ALA A 94 13.58 -13.24 5.31
N ASN A 95 12.52 -13.92 4.90
CA ASN A 95 11.51 -14.51 5.78
C ASN A 95 10.87 -13.47 6.72
N VAL A 96 10.42 -12.36 6.14
CA VAL A 96 9.86 -11.22 6.86
C VAL A 96 8.51 -10.86 6.24
N VAL A 97 7.50 -10.69 7.08
CA VAL A 97 6.17 -10.19 6.68
C VAL A 97 5.98 -8.76 7.19
N HIS A 98 5.59 -7.85 6.29
CA HIS A 98 5.11 -6.51 6.61
C HIS A 98 3.60 -6.44 6.35
N MET A 99 2.81 -6.19 7.39
CA MET A 99 1.35 -6.35 7.35
C MET A 99 0.56 -5.04 7.23
N GLY A 100 1.22 -3.91 6.94
CA GLY A 100 0.55 -2.60 6.97
C GLY A 100 -0.12 -2.34 8.32
N GLU A 101 -1.42 -2.02 8.30
CA GLU A 101 -2.24 -1.76 9.50
C GLU A 101 -3.25 -2.88 9.82
N LEU A 102 -3.08 -4.07 9.22
CA LEU A 102 -3.91 -5.23 9.51
C LEU A 102 -3.85 -5.65 11.00
N HIS A 103 -2.76 -5.32 11.68
CA HIS A 103 -2.61 -5.49 13.13
C HIS A 103 -2.05 -4.22 13.76
N ALA A 104 -2.68 -3.75 14.84
CA ALA A 104 -2.34 -2.52 15.54
C ALA A 104 -1.02 -2.56 16.35
N VAL A 105 -0.20 -3.60 16.16
CA VAL A 105 1.12 -3.75 16.79
C VAL A 105 2.11 -4.11 15.68
N PRO A 106 3.27 -3.43 15.55
CA PRO A 106 4.27 -3.79 14.55
C PRO A 106 4.88 -5.14 14.95
N ILE A 107 4.30 -6.23 14.46
CA ILE A 107 4.83 -7.56 14.64
C ILE A 107 5.40 -7.99 13.29
N ILE A 108 6.72 -7.97 13.20
CA ILE A 108 7.43 -8.68 12.14
C ILE A 108 7.34 -10.16 12.50
N PHE A 109 6.56 -10.92 11.75
CA PHE A 109 6.57 -12.37 11.86
C PHE A 109 7.74 -12.93 11.04
N PHE A 110 8.63 -13.66 11.73
CA PHE A 110 9.57 -14.57 11.11
C PHE A 110 8.91 -15.96 11.05
N LEU A 111 8.67 -16.51 9.86
CA LEU A 111 8.09 -17.85 9.73
C LEU A 111 9.22 -18.88 9.90
N ARG A 112 9.37 -19.45 11.10
CA ARG A 112 10.38 -20.48 11.34
C ARG A 112 10.18 -21.72 10.47
#